data_AF-A0A7V5UF94-F1
#
_entry.id   AF-A0A7V5UF94-F1
#
_cell.length_a   1.000
_cell.length_b   1.000
_cell.length_c   1.000
_cell.angle_alpha   90.00
_cell.angle_beta   90.00
_cell.angle_gamma   90.00
#
_symmetry.space_group_name_H-M   'P 1'
#
loop_
_entity.id
_entity.type
_entity.pdbx_description
1 polymer ?
#
loop_
_entity_poly.entity_id
_entity_poly.type
_entity_poly.pdbx_seq_one_letter_code
_entity_poly.pdbx_strand_id
1 'polypeptide(L)' 'MVKGLEIFKLFFRDYAEKYILIGGAACDILFTEAGLPFRATKDLDIVLVVEALDTEFIRRFWEFVENGA' A
#
# COMPACT_ATOMS: atom_id res chain seq x y z
N MET A 1 -13.31 2.30 1.94
CA MET A 1 -12.03 3.01 2.09
C MET A 1 -11.26 2.48 3.28
N VAL A 2 -10.26 1.65 3.01
CA VAL A 2 -9.35 1.07 4.00
C VAL A 2 -8.63 2.18 4.77
N LYS A 3 -8.64 2.10 6.10
CA LYS A 3 -7.95 3.06 6.97
C LYS A 3 -6.44 2.93 6.76
N GLY A 4 -5.73 4.03 6.52
CA GLY A 4 -4.27 4.04 6.29
C GLY A 4 -3.84 3.92 4.83
N LEU A 5 -4.72 3.53 3.91
CA LEU A 5 -4.38 3.39 2.48
C LEU A 5 -3.91 4.72 1.86
N GLU A 6 -4.59 5.82 2.14
CA GLU A 6 -4.19 7.14 1.61
C GLU A 6 -2.88 7.64 2.22
N ILE A 7 -2.63 7.34 3.51
CA ILE A 7 -1.35 7.66 4.16
C ILE A 7 -0.23 6.89 3.49
N PHE A 8 -0.42 5.57 3.29
CA PHE A 8 0.53 4.70 2.62
C PHE A 8 0.82 5.17 1.19
N LYS A 9 -0.22 5.44 0.39
CA LYS A 9 -0.09 5.95 -0.98
C LYS A 9 0.70 7.25 -1.04
N LEU A 10 0.42 8.19 -0.14
CA LEU A 10 1.13 9.47 -0.11
C LEU A 10 2.59 9.30 0.31
N PHE A 11 2.84 8.47 1.32
CA PHE A 11 4.18 8.24 1.88
C PHE A 11 5.11 7.51 0.91
N PHE A 12 4.57 6.57 0.12
CA PHE A 12 5.34 5.75 -0.82
C PHE A 12 5.17 6.14 -2.30
N ARG A 13 4.56 7.30 -2.61
CA ARG A 13 4.27 7.74 -4.00
C ARG A 13 5.49 7.74 -4.92
N ASP A 14 6.66 8.06 -4.37
CA ASP A 14 7.92 8.19 -5.10
C ASP A 14 8.68 6.85 -5.20
N TYR A 15 8.06 5.76 -4.72
CA TYR A 15 8.61 4.39 -4.70
C TYR A 15 7.61 3.38 -5.29
N ALA A 16 6.74 3.81 -6.20
CA ALA A 16 5.63 3.00 -6.73
C ALA A 16 6.09 1.72 -7.46
N GLU A 17 7.33 1.67 -7.95
CA GLU A 17 7.94 0.52 -8.60
C GLU A 17 8.51 -0.52 -7.61
N LYS A 18 8.55 -0.20 -6.31
CA LYS A 18 9.16 -1.04 -5.27
C LYS A 18 8.16 -2.02 -4.63
N TYR A 19 6.86 -1.82 -4.82
CA TYR A 19 5.82 -2.61 -4.19
C TYR A 19 4.56 -2.75 -5.05
N ILE A 20 3.73 -3.74 -4.72
CA ILE A 20 2.42 -3.96 -5.32
C ILE A 20 1.40 -4.11 -4.19
N LEU A 21 0.32 -3.32 -4.25
CA LEU A 21 -0.84 -3.48 -3.35
C LEU A 21 -1.66 -4.67 -3.81
N ILE A 22 -1.94 -5.59 -2.89
CA ILE A 22 -2.76 -6.78 -3.13
C ILE A 22 -3.89 -6.89 -2.09
N GLY A 23 -4.59 -8.02 -2.09
CA GLY A 23 -5.56 -8.35 -1.06
C GLY A 23 -6.81 -7.45 -1.08
N GLY A 24 -7.40 -7.27 0.11
CA GLY A 24 -8.70 -6.61 0.25
C GLY A 24 -8.68 -5.13 -0.14
N ALA A 25 -7.58 -4.42 0.13
CA ALA A 25 -7.44 -3.01 -0.22
C ALA A 25 -7.39 -2.79 -1.74
N ALA A 26 -6.68 -3.65 -2.48
CA ALA A 26 -6.66 -3.61 -3.94
C ALA A 26 -8.06 -3.86 -4.53
N CYS A 27 -8.79 -4.85 -3.99
CA CYS A 27 -10.18 -5.10 -4.40
C CYS A 27 -11.12 -3.92 -4.08
N ASP A 28 -10.99 -3.27 -2.91
CA ASP A 28 -11.80 -2.09 -2.55
C ASP A 28 -11.67 -0.98 -3.61
N ILE A 29 -10.44 -0.71 -4.08
CA ILE A 29 -10.17 0.28 -5.14
C ILE A 29 -10.89 -0.12 -6.44
N LEU A 30 -10.62 -1.33 -6.95
CA LEU A 30 -11.13 -1.79 -8.24
C LEU A 30 -12.66 -1.86 -8.29
N PHE A 31 -13.30 -2.35 -7.21
CA PHE A 31 -14.75 -2.44 -7.14
C PHE A 31 -15.40 -1.06 -6.97
N THR A 32 -14.78 -0.15 -6.22
CA THR A 32 -15.25 1.23 -6.11
C THR A 32 -15.21 1.94 -7.46
N GLU A 33 -14.13 1.78 -8.24
CA GLU A 33 -14.02 2.32 -9.61
C GLU A 33 -15.08 1.73 -10.55
N ALA A 34 -15.44 0.46 -10.36
CA ALA A 34 -16.51 -0.21 -11.10
C ALA A 34 -17.93 0.10 -10.59
N GLY A 35 -18.09 0.90 -9.53
CA GLY A 35 -19.40 1.20 -8.92
C GLY A 35 -20.06 0.00 -8.23
N LEU A 36 -19.29 -1.02 -7.87
CA LEU A 36 -19.75 -2.24 -7.24
C LEU A 36 -19.51 -2.22 -5.73
N PRO A 37 -20.42 -2.80 -4.92
CA PRO A 37 -20.19 -2.91 -3.48
C PRO A 37 -19.09 -3.95 -3.19
N PHE A 38 -18.14 -3.59 -2.32
CA PHE A 38 -17.13 -4.50 -1.80
C PHE A 38 -16.92 -4.30 -0.30
N ARG A 39 -16.61 -5.38 0.42
CA ARG A 39 -16.30 -5.30 1.85
C ARG A 39 -14.79 -5.19 2.04
N ALA A 40 -14.32 -3.98 2.27
CA ALA A 40 -12.93 -3.68 2.58
C ALA A 40 -12.42 -4.43 3.83
N THR A 41 -11.10 -4.68 3.87
CA THR A 41 -10.39 -5.22 5.04
C THR A 41 -9.88 -4.08 5.94
N LYS A 42 -9.24 -4.43 7.07
CA LYS A 42 -8.71 -3.47 8.05
C LYS A 42 -7.19 -3.29 7.97
N ASP A 43 -6.53 -4.13 7.18
CA ASP A 43 -5.10 -4.26 6.97
C ASP A 43 -4.73 -3.93 5.52
N LEU A 44 -3.43 -3.78 5.29
CA LEU A 44 -2.84 -3.61 3.96
C LEU A 44 -1.97 -4.83 3.65
N ASP A 45 -2.28 -5.52 2.56
CA ASP A 45 -1.47 -6.58 2.01
C ASP A 45 -0.61 -6.03 0.88
N ILE A 46 0.71 -6.17 0.98
CA ILE A 46 1.68 -5.66 0.00
C ILE A 46 2.73 -6.71 -0.32
N VAL A 47 3.13 -6.76 -1.59
CA VAL A 47 4.30 -7.53 -2.06
C VAL A 47 5.41 -6.54 -2.35
N LEU A 48 6.63 -6.84 -1.90
CA LEU A 48 7.83 -6.06 -2.22
C LEU A 48 8.53 -6.68 -3.44
N VAL A 49 8.92 -5.83 -4.38
CA VAL A 49 9.65 -6.23 -5.59
C VAL A 49 11.14 -6.22 -5.26
N VAL A 50 11.68 -7.37 -4.85
CA VAL A 50 13.04 -7.50 -4.30
C VAL A 50 14.11 -6.92 -5.23
N GLU A 51 13.98 -7.16 -6.53
CA GLU A 51 14.90 -6.69 -7.56
C GLU A 51 14.90 -5.17 -7.74
N ALA A 52 13.82 -4.51 -7.32
CA ALA A 52 13.70 -3.06 -7.38
C ALA A 52 14.16 -2.39 -6.08
N LEU A 53 14.36 -3.12 -4.97
CA LEU A 53 14.66 -2.50 -3.68
C LEU A 53 16.05 -1.88 -3.63
N ASP A 54 16.14 -0.76 -2.93
CA ASP A 54 17.39 -0.08 -2.61
C ASP A 54 17.42 0.33 -1.14
N THR A 55 18.60 0.73 -0.66
CA THR A 55 18.81 1.12 0.74
C THR A 55 17.91 2.28 1.17
N GLU A 56 17.58 3.18 0.26
CA GLU A 56 16.73 4.34 0.56
C GLU A 56 15.29 3.90 0.83
N PHE A 57 14.73 3.05 -0.04
CA PHE A 57 13.40 2.49 0.14
C PHE A 57 13.29 1.70 1.45
N ILE A 58 14.29 0.85 1.76
CA ILE A 58 14.28 0.07 3.01
C ILE A 58 14.27 0.99 4.24
N ARG A 59 15.06 2.07 4.21
CA ARG A 59 15.07 3.06 5.30
C ARG A 59 13.72 3.75 5.45
N ARG A 60 13.13 4.16 4.32
CA ARG A 60 11.80 4.79 4.27
C ARG A 60 10.73 3.82 4.80
N PHE A 61 10.82 2.55 4.44
CA PHE A 61 9.87 1.53 4.88
C PHE A 61 9.91 1.35 6.40
N TRP A 62 11.11 1.28 6.99
CA TRP A 62 11.25 1.22 8.44
C TRP A 62 10.75 2.49 9.14
N GLU A 63 11.01 3.67 8.59
CA GLU A 63 10.45 4.93 9.11
C GLU A 63 8.91 4.89 9.16
N PHE A 64 8.26 4.34 8.13
CA PHE A 64 6.82 4.17 8.12
C PHE A 64 6.32 3.27 9.27
N VAL A 65 6.97 2.11 9.44
CA VAL A 65 6.62 1.12 10.47
C VAL A 65 6.84 1.69 11.88
N GLU A 66 7.97 2.35 12.12
CA GLU A 66 8.32 2.92 13.43
C GLU A 66 7.39 4.07 13.84
N ASN A 67 6.88 4.84 12.88
CA ASN A 67 5.91 5.90 13.13
C ASN A 67 4.50 5.38 13.46
N GLY A 68 4.26 4.07 13.35
CA GLY A 68 2.97 3.44 13.69
C GLY A 68 1.82 3.89 12.79
N ALA A 69 2.13 4.28 11.55
CA ALA A 69 1.19 4.74 10.55
C ALA A 69 0.31 3.62 9.97
#